data_AF-A0A7V9W0T0-F1
#
_entry.id   AF-A0A7V9W0T0-F1
#
_cell.length_a   1.000
_cell.length_b   1.000
_cell.length_c   1.000
_cell.angle_alpha   90.00
_cell.angle_beta   90.00
_cell.angle_gamma   90.00
#
_symmetry.space_group_name_H-M   'P 1'
#
loop_
_entity.id
_entity.type
_entity.pdbx_description
1 polymer ?
#
loop_
_entity_poly.entity_id
_entity_poly.type
_entity_poly.pdbx_seq_one_letter_code
_entity_poly.pdbx_strand_id
1 'polypeptide(L)'
;MMGNLFVSQKREVIPRLRSAFPEIRRVAPDQTHHEVARGDHVWLMTDHDAWPAVTNALAARGATPVVMSLVPSEAEALQALQAGARGYIHALSPVELLRQVALVTGNQGIWVPAELLGKVLGFSWRALSREEEGSDALSVLTEREREVALAVADGASNKEVARRLDITERTVKAHLSAVFRKLDVRDRLQLILHLTRQGAEVLDADQ
;
A
#
# COMPACT_ATOMS: atom_id res chain seq x y z
N MET A 1 3.74 3.27 22.57
CA MET A 1 2.73 2.19 22.59
C MET A 1 1.93 2.34 21.31
N MET A 2 1.83 1.31 20.47
CA MET A 2 1.10 1.38 19.20
C MET A 2 -0.40 1.38 19.52
N GLY A 3 -1.11 2.48 19.19
CA GLY A 3 -2.55 2.60 19.42
C GLY A 3 -3.37 1.96 18.31
N ASN A 4 -4.61 1.60 18.61
CA ASN A 4 -5.62 1.25 17.60
C ASN A 4 -6.64 2.37 17.51
N LEU A 5 -6.85 2.89 16.31
CA LEU A 5 -7.79 3.97 16.03
C LEU A 5 -8.79 3.52 14.96
N PHE A 6 -10.05 3.91 15.12
CA PHE A 6 -11.09 3.69 14.11
C PHE A 6 -11.48 5.02 13.48
N VAL A 7 -11.31 5.15 12.18
CA VAL A 7 -11.65 6.38 11.44
C VAL A 7 -12.88 6.13 10.59
N SER A 8 -13.93 6.90 10.86
CA SER A 8 -15.21 6.82 10.13
C SER A 8 -15.97 8.12 10.26
N GLN A 9 -16.57 8.57 9.16
CA GLN A 9 -17.42 9.75 9.17
C GLN A 9 -18.79 9.47 9.78
N LYS A 10 -19.38 8.30 9.46
CA LYS A 10 -20.81 8.03 9.71
C LYS A 10 -21.05 6.99 10.79
N ARG A 11 -20.03 6.26 11.24
CA ARG A 11 -20.19 5.07 12.09
C ARG A 11 -19.46 5.22 13.41
N GLU A 12 -20.11 4.70 14.44
CA GLU A 12 -19.44 4.32 15.67
C GLU A 12 -18.55 3.08 15.46
N VAL A 13 -17.63 2.86 16.39
CA VAL A 13 -16.72 1.69 16.36
C VAL A 13 -17.53 0.41 16.19
N ILE A 14 -17.19 -0.36 15.15
CA ILE A 14 -17.83 -1.64 14.84
C ILE A 14 -17.65 -2.60 16.04
N PRO A 15 -18.72 -3.27 16.54
CA PRO A 15 -18.62 -4.12 17.74
C PRO A 15 -17.53 -5.18 17.66
N ARG A 16 -17.36 -5.83 16.50
CA ARG A 16 -16.30 -6.83 16.26
C ARG A 16 -14.90 -6.23 16.41
N LEU A 17 -14.72 -4.98 15.96
CA LEU A 17 -13.45 -4.28 16.07
C LEU A 17 -13.16 -3.89 17.53
N ARG A 18 -14.17 -3.48 18.30
CA ARG A 18 -14.04 -3.26 19.75
C ARG A 18 -13.73 -4.54 20.52
N SER A 19 -14.32 -5.67 20.12
CA SER A 19 -13.98 -6.98 20.68
C SER A 19 -12.55 -7.43 20.35
N ALA A 20 -12.04 -7.07 19.17
CA ALA A 20 -10.65 -7.34 18.79
C ALA A 20 -9.67 -6.44 19.54
N PHE A 21 -10.02 -5.16 19.71
CA PHE A 21 -9.18 -4.11 20.28
C PHE A 21 -10.00 -3.30 21.31
N PRO A 22 -10.01 -3.68 22.60
CA PRO A 22 -10.87 -3.06 23.61
C PRO A 22 -10.67 -1.55 23.78
N GLU A 23 -9.43 -1.09 23.67
CA GLU A 23 -9.02 0.32 23.79
C GLU A 23 -9.23 1.14 22.50
N ILE A 24 -9.83 0.56 21.46
CA ILE A 24 -10.02 1.27 20.20
C ILE A 24 -11.03 2.42 20.38
N ARG A 25 -10.64 3.58 19.84
CA ARG A 25 -11.45 4.80 19.87
C ARG A 25 -11.71 5.31 18.47
N ARG A 26 -12.88 5.94 18.30
CA ARG A 26 -13.26 6.60 17.05
C ARG A 26 -12.55 7.95 16.94
N VAL A 27 -12.10 8.27 15.74
CA VAL A 27 -11.55 9.57 15.34
C VAL A 27 -12.25 10.00 14.05
N ALA A 28 -12.67 11.26 13.97
CA ALA A 28 -13.24 11.78 12.73
C ALA A 28 -12.15 11.98 11.66
N PRO A 29 -12.45 11.81 10.35
CA PRO A 29 -11.43 11.92 9.29
C PRO A 29 -10.61 13.22 9.31
N ASP A 30 -11.25 14.34 9.62
CA ASP A 30 -10.65 15.68 9.74
C ASP A 30 -9.75 15.85 10.98
N GLN A 31 -9.99 15.07 12.04
CA GLN A 31 -9.22 15.11 13.29
C GLN A 31 -7.98 14.21 13.27
N THR A 32 -7.82 13.37 12.25
CA THR A 32 -6.71 12.41 12.14
C THR A 32 -5.32 13.05 12.25
N HIS A 33 -5.16 14.29 11.80
CA HIS A 33 -3.87 15.00 11.82
C HIS A 33 -3.30 15.23 13.23
N HIS A 34 -4.16 15.42 14.24
CA HIS A 34 -3.73 15.69 15.62
C HIS A 34 -3.68 14.44 16.48
N GLU A 35 -4.47 13.42 16.12
CA GLU A 35 -4.75 12.29 17.01
C GLU A 35 -3.97 11.01 16.67
N VAL A 36 -3.40 10.93 15.46
CA VAL A 36 -2.68 9.76 14.98
C VAL A 36 -1.18 9.95 15.14
N ALA A 37 -0.55 9.02 15.85
CA ALA A 37 0.89 8.95 16.05
C ALA A 37 1.55 7.96 15.08
N ARG A 38 2.88 8.10 14.93
CA ARG A 38 3.69 7.15 14.17
C ARG A 38 3.61 5.76 14.81
N GLY A 39 3.34 4.74 14.00
CA GLY A 39 3.19 3.35 14.42
C GLY A 39 1.79 2.96 14.87
N ASP A 40 0.82 3.88 14.89
CA ASP A 40 -0.57 3.52 15.19
C ASP A 40 -1.18 2.66 14.08
N HIS A 41 -2.00 1.68 14.47
CA HIS A 41 -2.88 0.96 13.56
C HIS A 41 -4.18 1.72 13.38
N VAL A 42 -4.49 2.07 12.14
CA VAL A 42 -5.66 2.90 11.82
C VAL A 42 -6.62 2.13 10.94
N TRP A 43 -7.79 1.82 11.48
CA TRP A 43 -8.87 1.12 10.81
C TRP A 43 -9.81 2.14 10.17
N LEU A 44 -9.68 2.34 8.86
CA LEU A 44 -10.37 3.42 8.13
C LEU A 44 -11.53 2.88 7.30
N MET A 45 -12.74 3.39 7.51
CA MET A 45 -13.90 3.08 6.67
C MET A 45 -13.86 3.80 5.33
N THR A 46 -14.38 3.16 4.27
CA THR A 46 -14.63 3.78 2.97
C THR A 46 -15.92 4.62 2.93
N ASP A 47 -16.43 5.09 4.08
CA ASP A 47 -17.74 5.74 4.18
C ASP A 47 -17.74 7.27 3.92
N HIS A 48 -16.61 7.79 3.43
CA HIS A 48 -16.34 9.17 3.07
C HIS A 48 -15.50 9.24 1.78
N ASP A 49 -15.86 10.09 0.82
CA ASP A 49 -15.23 10.14 -0.52
C ASP A 49 -13.71 10.40 -0.52
N ALA A 50 -13.22 11.27 0.36
CA ALA A 50 -11.78 11.51 0.55
C ALA A 50 -11.02 10.43 1.35
N TRP A 51 -11.58 9.25 1.60
CA TRP A 51 -10.87 8.16 2.30
C TRP A 51 -9.49 7.82 1.69
N PRO A 52 -9.24 7.90 0.36
CA PRO A 52 -7.90 7.66 -0.18
C PRO A 52 -6.90 8.73 0.25
N ALA A 53 -7.31 10.01 0.25
CA ALA A 53 -6.46 11.11 0.70
C ALA A 53 -6.13 10.99 2.20
N VAL A 54 -7.12 10.60 3.02
CA VAL A 54 -6.93 10.33 4.44
C VAL A 54 -5.95 9.16 4.63
N THR A 55 -6.11 8.06 3.88
CA THR A 55 -5.19 6.91 3.90
C THR A 55 -3.75 7.36 3.61
N ASN A 56 -3.58 8.19 2.58
CA ASN A 56 -2.27 8.71 2.20
C ASN A 56 -1.63 9.56 3.29
N ALA A 57 -2.40 10.47 3.89
CA ALA A 57 -1.94 11.32 4.98
C ALA A 57 -1.56 10.49 6.23
N LEU A 58 -2.35 9.48 6.59
CA LEU A 58 -2.07 8.58 7.70
C LEU A 58 -0.74 7.83 7.50
N ALA A 59 -0.57 7.23 6.32
CA ALA A 59 0.65 6.49 6.04
C ALA A 59 1.88 7.41 5.83
N ALA A 60 1.71 8.67 5.39
CA ALA A 60 2.79 9.67 5.35
C ALA A 60 3.33 9.99 6.76
N ARG A 61 2.46 9.93 7.77
CA ARG A 61 2.82 10.10 9.19
C ARG A 61 3.46 8.85 9.80
N GLY A 62 3.58 7.77 9.03
CA GLY A 62 4.11 6.49 9.49
C GLY A 62 3.14 5.71 10.38
N ALA A 63 1.83 5.96 10.27
CA ALA A 63 0.82 5.03 10.77
C ALA A 63 0.68 3.83 9.81
N THR A 64 -0.07 2.82 10.24
CA THR A 64 -0.38 1.61 9.47
C THR A 64 -1.87 1.58 9.16
N PRO A 65 -2.32 2.14 8.02
CA PRO A 65 -3.73 2.14 7.67
C PRO A 65 -4.19 0.76 7.19
N VAL A 66 -5.35 0.33 7.65
CA VAL A 66 -6.11 -0.81 7.16
C VAL A 66 -7.48 -0.28 6.73
N VAL A 67 -7.76 -0.35 5.43
CA VAL A 67 -9.02 0.13 4.86
C VAL A 67 -10.10 -0.95 4.99
N MET A 68 -11.28 -0.53 5.44
CA MET A 68 -12.42 -1.38 5.72
C MET A 68 -13.59 -0.98 4.81
N SER A 69 -14.12 -1.94 4.05
CA SER A 69 -15.28 -1.76 3.19
C SER A 69 -16.42 -2.69 3.58
N LEU A 70 -17.67 -2.24 3.45
CA LEU A 70 -18.85 -3.11 3.60
C LEU A 70 -19.15 -3.89 2.34
N VAL A 71 -18.64 -3.44 1.19
CA VAL A 71 -18.81 -4.11 -0.10
C VAL A 71 -17.43 -4.17 -0.75
N PRO A 72 -16.55 -5.09 -0.30
CA PRO A 72 -15.19 -5.13 -0.79
C PRO A 72 -15.14 -5.35 -2.29
N SER A 73 -14.31 -4.57 -2.98
CA SER A 73 -14.09 -4.70 -4.41
C SER A 73 -12.61 -4.65 -4.75
N GLU A 74 -12.26 -5.19 -5.92
CA GLU A 74 -10.89 -5.16 -6.42
C GLU A 74 -10.40 -3.72 -6.66
N ALA A 75 -11.26 -2.85 -7.19
CA ALA A 75 -10.94 -1.47 -7.47
C ALA A 75 -10.64 -0.67 -6.20
N GLU A 76 -11.47 -0.83 -5.16
CA GLU A 76 -11.24 -0.21 -3.85
C GLU A 76 -9.97 -0.75 -3.18
N ALA A 77 -9.72 -2.07 -3.27
CA ALA A 77 -8.51 -2.67 -2.72
C ALA A 77 -7.25 -2.07 -3.36
N LEU A 78 -7.23 -1.95 -4.69
CA LEU A 78 -6.11 -1.35 -5.41
C LEU A 78 -5.94 0.12 -5.02
N GLN A 79 -7.02 0.90 -4.99
CA GLN A 79 -6.99 2.30 -4.59
C GLN A 79 -6.48 2.47 -3.15
N ALA A 80 -6.85 1.56 -2.24
CA ALA A 80 -6.39 1.58 -0.85
C ALA A 80 -4.89 1.32 -0.75
N LEU A 81 -4.39 0.30 -1.44
CA LEU A 81 -2.97 0.00 -1.47
C LEU A 81 -2.18 1.14 -2.13
N GLN A 82 -2.67 1.72 -3.22
CA GLN A 82 -2.05 2.88 -3.88
C GLN A 82 -2.03 4.12 -2.98
N ALA A 83 -3.06 4.29 -2.14
CA ALA A 83 -3.09 5.35 -1.14
C ALA A 83 -2.15 5.07 0.06
N GLY A 84 -1.52 3.90 0.13
CA GLY A 84 -0.55 3.55 1.17
C GLY A 84 -1.12 2.71 2.31
N ALA A 85 -2.31 2.13 2.15
CA ALA A 85 -2.82 1.14 3.10
C ALA A 85 -1.92 -0.11 3.13
N ARG A 86 -1.82 -0.73 4.30
CA ARG A 86 -1.16 -2.03 4.50
C ARG A 86 -2.17 -3.18 4.55
N GLY A 87 -3.44 -2.86 4.70
CA GLY A 87 -4.50 -3.86 4.62
C GLY A 87 -5.75 -3.34 3.95
N TYR A 88 -6.48 -4.24 3.31
CA TYR A 88 -7.85 -4.02 2.85
C TYR A 88 -8.71 -5.19 3.30
N ILE A 89 -9.88 -4.94 3.90
CA ILE A 89 -10.69 -5.99 4.50
C ILE A 89 -12.19 -5.65 4.50
N HIS A 90 -13.03 -6.68 4.55
CA HIS A 90 -14.44 -6.54 4.88
C HIS A 90 -14.63 -5.98 6.30
N ALA A 91 -15.47 -4.96 6.47
CA ALA A 91 -15.65 -4.26 7.74
C ALA A 91 -16.29 -5.13 8.84
N LEU A 92 -17.08 -6.14 8.43
CA LEU A 92 -17.67 -7.14 9.32
C LEU A 92 -16.84 -8.43 9.41
N SER A 93 -15.54 -8.39 9.14
CA SER A 93 -14.69 -9.58 9.33
C SER A 93 -14.74 -10.13 10.75
N PRO A 94 -14.54 -11.45 10.95
CA PRO A 94 -14.47 -12.07 12.27
C PRO A 94 -13.38 -11.45 13.15
N VAL A 95 -13.58 -11.44 14.46
CA VAL A 95 -12.65 -10.87 15.46
C VAL A 95 -11.24 -11.42 15.30
N GLU A 96 -11.11 -12.74 15.10
CA GLU A 96 -9.80 -13.38 14.97
C GLU A 96 -9.07 -12.93 13.70
N LEU A 97 -9.79 -12.77 12.60
CA LEU A 97 -9.21 -12.26 11.35
C LEU A 97 -8.71 -10.82 11.51
N LEU A 98 -9.45 -9.96 12.23
CA LEU A 98 -9.01 -8.59 12.52
C LEU A 98 -7.69 -8.57 13.30
N ARG A 99 -7.52 -9.48 14.27
CA ARG A 99 -6.26 -9.62 15.02
C ARG A 99 -5.11 -10.09 14.13
N GLN A 100 -5.36 -11.05 13.25
CA GLN A 100 -4.37 -11.52 12.28
C GLN A 100 -3.92 -10.41 11.34
N VAL A 101 -4.88 -9.60 10.85
CA VAL A 101 -4.59 -8.45 9.99
C VAL A 101 -3.73 -7.42 10.73
N ALA A 102 -4.05 -7.09 11.99
CA ALA A 102 -3.22 -6.20 12.80
C ALA A 102 -1.79 -6.75 12.96
N LEU A 103 -1.65 -8.05 13.28
CA LEU A 103 -0.35 -8.69 13.43
C LEU A 103 0.49 -8.64 12.15
N VAL A 104 -0.11 -8.99 11.00
CA VAL A 104 0.57 -8.98 9.70
C VAL A 104 0.99 -7.56 9.35
N THR A 105 0.05 -6.62 9.37
CA THR A 105 0.32 -5.23 8.94
C THR A 105 1.23 -4.48 9.90
N GLY A 106 1.17 -4.78 11.21
CA GLY A 106 2.07 -4.22 12.23
C GLY A 106 3.52 -4.65 12.04
N ASN A 107 3.74 -5.86 11.52
CA ASN A 107 5.06 -6.38 11.17
C ASN A 107 5.46 -6.07 9.72
N GLN A 108 4.96 -4.94 9.19
CA GLN A 108 5.22 -4.48 7.82
C GLN A 108 4.75 -5.45 6.71
N GLY A 109 3.94 -6.46 7.04
CA GLY A 109 3.24 -7.28 6.06
C GLY A 109 2.10 -6.53 5.38
N ILE A 110 1.50 -7.19 4.39
CA ILE A 110 0.33 -6.69 3.66
C ILE A 110 -0.78 -7.71 3.79
N TRP A 111 -2.00 -7.25 4.03
CA TRP A 111 -3.18 -8.11 4.07
C TRP A 111 -4.19 -7.71 3.01
N VAL A 112 -4.50 -8.62 2.09
CA VAL A 112 -5.55 -8.47 1.09
C VAL A 112 -6.24 -9.83 0.95
N PRO A 113 -7.58 -9.91 0.90
CA PRO A 113 -8.30 -11.14 0.61
C PRO A 113 -7.77 -11.83 -0.66
N ALA A 114 -7.65 -13.14 -0.63
CA ALA A 114 -7.02 -13.91 -1.71
C ALA A 114 -7.73 -13.72 -3.06
N GLU A 115 -9.04 -13.53 -3.03
CA GLU A 115 -9.88 -13.29 -4.21
C GLU A 115 -9.52 -11.97 -4.90
N LEU A 116 -8.99 -11.00 -4.14
CA LEU A 116 -8.58 -9.67 -4.64
C LEU A 116 -7.08 -9.64 -5.01
N LEU A 117 -6.32 -10.70 -4.68
CA LEU A 117 -4.88 -10.78 -4.88
C LEU A 117 -4.50 -10.99 -6.35
N GLY A 118 -5.35 -11.67 -7.13
CA GLY A 118 -5.07 -12.10 -8.50
C GLY A 118 -4.76 -10.95 -9.47
N LYS A 119 -5.33 -9.76 -9.25
CA LYS A 119 -5.00 -8.56 -10.05
C LYS A 119 -3.91 -7.72 -9.42
N VAL A 120 -3.86 -7.55 -8.10
CA VAL A 120 -2.74 -6.86 -7.41
C VAL A 120 -1.39 -7.45 -7.81
N LEU A 121 -1.31 -8.78 -7.97
CA LEU A 121 -0.13 -9.48 -8.49
C LEU A 121 -0.13 -9.59 -10.03
N GLY A 122 -1.28 -9.75 -10.68
CA GLY A 122 -1.39 -9.84 -12.14
C GLY A 122 -1.03 -8.57 -12.90
N PHE A 123 -1.10 -7.40 -12.24
CA PHE A 123 -0.62 -6.13 -12.74
C PHE A 123 0.91 -6.10 -12.91
N SER A 124 1.65 -6.83 -12.06
CA SER A 124 3.10 -7.02 -12.18
C SER A 124 3.52 -7.77 -13.43
N TRP A 125 2.60 -8.42 -14.16
CA TRP A 125 2.93 -9.13 -15.42
C TRP A 125 2.62 -8.30 -16.66
N ARG A 126 1.52 -7.53 -16.66
CA ARG A 126 1.08 -6.76 -17.84
C ARG A 126 1.88 -5.46 -18.06
N ALA A 127 2.33 -4.80 -17.00
CA ALA A 127 3.18 -3.61 -17.11
C ALA A 127 4.58 -3.92 -17.70
N LEU A 128 4.98 -5.19 -17.67
CA LEU A 128 6.29 -5.69 -18.12
C LEU A 128 6.30 -6.32 -19.51
N SER A 129 5.12 -6.48 -20.12
CA SER A 129 4.98 -7.05 -21.46
C SER A 129 5.09 -6.01 -22.58
N ARG A 130 5.33 -4.73 -22.26
CA ARG A 130 5.53 -3.66 -23.23
C ARG A 130 6.92 -3.06 -23.05
N GLU A 131 7.87 -3.67 -23.75
CA GLU A 131 9.03 -2.96 -24.25
C GLU A 131 8.54 -1.78 -25.11
N GLU A 132 9.24 -0.66 -24.97
CA GLU A 132 9.07 0.57 -25.76
C GLU A 132 7.87 1.45 -25.39
N GLU A 133 8.03 2.29 -24.36
CA GLU A 133 7.85 3.75 -24.44
C GLU A 133 8.16 4.36 -23.06
N GLY A 134 9.04 5.37 -23.05
CA GLY A 134 9.63 5.92 -21.85
C GLY A 134 8.60 6.54 -20.91
N SER A 135 8.34 5.87 -19.79
CA SER A 135 7.60 6.46 -18.68
C SER A 135 8.42 7.65 -18.12
N ASP A 136 7.80 8.83 -18.12
CA ASP A 136 8.40 10.09 -17.65
C ASP A 136 8.86 9.99 -16.18
N ALA A 137 8.25 9.12 -15.35
CA ALA A 137 8.70 8.94 -13.96
C ALA A 137 10.00 8.14 -13.81
N LEU A 138 10.39 7.32 -14.78
CA LEU A 138 11.68 6.62 -14.71
C LEU A 138 12.85 7.50 -15.18
N SER A 139 12.58 8.66 -15.78
CA SER A 139 13.60 9.58 -16.30
C SER A 139 14.50 10.18 -15.21
N VAL A 140 13.99 10.30 -13.97
CA VAL A 140 14.73 10.82 -12.81
C VAL A 140 15.73 9.80 -12.23
N LEU A 141 15.58 8.52 -12.60
CA LEU A 141 16.43 7.44 -12.14
C LEU A 141 17.68 7.34 -13.01
N THR A 142 18.81 6.97 -12.39
CA THR A 142 19.97 6.52 -13.16
C THR A 142 19.66 5.18 -13.83
N GLU A 143 20.44 4.81 -14.84
CA GLU A 143 20.30 3.52 -15.53
C GLU A 143 20.28 2.34 -14.54
N ARG A 144 21.22 2.30 -13.59
CA ARG A 144 21.27 1.24 -12.57
C ARG A 144 20.10 1.27 -11.58
N GLU A 145 19.63 2.45 -11.21
CA GLU A 145 18.44 2.57 -10.36
C GLU A 145 17.19 2.07 -11.10
N ARG A 146 17.07 2.36 -12.39
CA ARG A 146 15.98 1.90 -13.26
C ARG A 146 15.98 0.38 -13.40
N GLU A 147 17.12 -0.24 -13.71
CA GLU A 147 17.24 -1.70 -13.79
C GLU A 147 16.83 -2.40 -12.49
N VAL A 148 17.28 -1.89 -11.34
CA VAL A 148 16.90 -2.41 -10.02
C VAL A 148 15.40 -2.24 -9.77
N ALA A 149 14.85 -1.07 -10.09
CA ALA A 149 13.43 -0.78 -9.88
C ALA A 149 12.52 -1.69 -10.72
N LEU A 150 12.85 -1.88 -12.00
CA LEU A 150 12.12 -2.76 -12.90
C LEU A 150 12.18 -4.21 -12.42
N ALA A 151 13.37 -4.76 -12.14
CA ALA A 151 13.47 -6.14 -11.68
C ALA A 151 12.68 -6.40 -10.37
N VAL A 152 12.58 -5.40 -9.48
CA VAL A 152 11.74 -5.49 -8.28
C VAL A 152 10.25 -5.42 -8.60
N ALA A 153 9.85 -4.64 -9.60
CA ALA A 153 8.48 -4.59 -10.11
C ALA A 153 8.00 -5.96 -10.61
N ASP A 154 8.91 -6.75 -11.21
CA ASP A 154 8.68 -8.14 -11.66
C ASP A 154 8.54 -9.13 -10.50
N GLY A 155 8.70 -8.67 -9.26
CA GLY A 155 8.67 -9.53 -8.08
C GLY A 155 10.03 -10.11 -7.70
N ALA A 156 11.14 -9.77 -8.36
CA ALA A 156 12.45 -10.32 -8.00
C ALA A 156 12.90 -9.89 -6.60
N SER A 157 13.38 -10.83 -5.80
CA SER A 157 13.99 -10.59 -4.49
C SER A 157 15.33 -9.86 -4.64
N ASN A 158 15.81 -9.20 -3.59
CA ASN A 158 17.10 -8.50 -3.64
C ASN A 158 18.27 -9.44 -4.02
N LYS A 159 18.18 -10.72 -3.63
CA LYS A 159 19.15 -11.75 -3.97
C LYS A 159 19.14 -12.09 -5.46
N GLU A 160 17.95 -12.16 -6.07
CA GLU A 160 17.81 -12.39 -7.51
C GLU A 160 18.29 -11.18 -8.31
N VAL A 161 17.92 -9.96 -7.89
CA VAL A 161 18.40 -8.71 -8.52
C VAL A 161 19.92 -8.61 -8.45
N ALA A 162 20.51 -8.88 -7.28
CA ALA A 162 21.96 -8.89 -7.08
C ALA A 162 22.67 -9.82 -8.06
N ARG A 163 22.14 -11.05 -8.24
CA ARG A 163 22.67 -12.00 -9.23
C ARG A 163 22.50 -11.55 -10.67
N ARG A 164 21.34 -10.99 -11.02
CA ARG A 164 21.03 -10.54 -12.40
C ARG A 164 21.92 -9.37 -12.83
N LEU A 165 22.23 -8.46 -11.91
CA LEU A 165 22.99 -7.23 -12.21
C LEU A 165 24.46 -7.30 -11.78
N ASP A 166 24.94 -8.46 -11.33
CA ASP A 166 26.31 -8.69 -10.84
C ASP A 166 26.74 -7.68 -9.75
N ILE A 167 25.89 -7.48 -8.75
CA ILE A 167 26.14 -6.59 -7.60
C ILE A 167 25.79 -7.30 -6.28
N THR A 168 26.11 -6.68 -5.14
CA THR A 168 25.75 -7.24 -3.83
C THR A 168 24.32 -6.90 -3.41
N GLU A 169 23.69 -7.71 -2.56
CA GLU A 169 22.38 -7.38 -1.96
C GLU A 169 22.40 -6.05 -1.20
N ARG A 170 23.55 -5.68 -0.61
CA ARG A 170 23.74 -4.37 0.04
C ARG A 170 23.65 -3.24 -0.98
N THR A 171 24.25 -3.41 -2.16
CA THR A 171 24.18 -2.45 -3.27
C THR A 171 22.76 -2.33 -3.80
N VAL A 172 22.01 -3.44 -3.95
CA VAL A 172 20.58 -3.41 -4.32
C VAL A 172 19.77 -2.58 -3.32
N LYS A 173 19.98 -2.79 -2.01
CA LYS A 173 19.30 -2.00 -0.96
C LYS A 173 19.64 -0.51 -1.05
N ALA A 174 20.88 -0.17 -1.38
CA ALA A 174 21.30 1.21 -1.57
C ALA A 174 20.60 1.86 -2.79
N HIS A 175 20.54 1.16 -3.93
CA HIS A 175 19.79 1.61 -5.10
C HIS A 175 18.30 1.77 -4.79
N LEU A 176 17.66 0.78 -4.15
CA LEU A 176 16.25 0.88 -3.76
C LEU A 176 15.98 2.07 -2.83
N SER A 177 16.89 2.35 -1.89
CA SER A 177 16.76 3.52 -1.01
C SER A 177 16.83 4.84 -1.80
N ALA A 178 17.64 4.89 -2.86
CA ALA A 178 17.70 6.06 -3.76
C ALA A 178 16.46 6.15 -4.64
N VAL A 179 15.99 5.04 -5.22
CA VAL A 179 14.76 4.94 -6.01
C VAL A 179 13.56 5.41 -5.21
N PHE A 180 13.39 4.90 -3.99
CA PHE A 180 12.29 5.29 -3.10
C PHE A 180 12.25 6.80 -2.86
N ARG A 181 13.42 7.40 -2.59
CA ARG A 181 13.54 8.84 -2.40
C ARG A 181 13.24 9.63 -3.69
N LYS A 182 13.74 9.18 -4.84
CA LYS A 182 13.59 9.89 -6.12
C LYS A 182 12.17 9.83 -6.67
N LEU A 183 11.47 8.72 -6.47
CA LEU A 183 10.09 8.52 -6.92
C LEU A 183 9.05 8.91 -5.86
N ASP A 184 9.49 9.39 -4.69
CA ASP A 184 8.63 9.68 -3.54
C ASP A 184 7.72 8.50 -3.13
N VAL A 185 8.24 7.28 -3.22
CA VAL A 185 7.55 6.06 -2.81
C VAL A 185 8.12 5.54 -1.49
N ARG A 186 7.26 5.00 -0.64
CA ARG A 186 7.63 4.67 0.75
C ARG A 186 8.32 3.34 0.90
N ASP A 187 8.01 2.39 0.03
CA ASP A 187 8.52 1.03 0.10
C ASP A 187 8.37 0.27 -1.23
N ARG A 188 8.76 -1.00 -1.18
CA ARG A 188 8.69 -1.95 -2.30
C ARG A 188 7.29 -2.10 -2.88
N LEU A 189 6.24 -2.15 -2.05
CA LEU A 189 4.88 -2.28 -2.56
C LEU A 189 4.48 -1.01 -3.31
N GLN A 190 4.74 0.15 -2.72
CA GLN A 190 4.45 1.43 -3.37
C GLN A 190 5.23 1.58 -4.67
N LEU A 191 6.47 1.10 -4.74
CA LEU A 191 7.24 1.05 -5.98
C LEU A 191 6.53 0.19 -7.05
N ILE A 192 6.13 -1.04 -6.72
CA ILE A 192 5.44 -1.94 -7.65
C ILE A 192 4.15 -1.28 -8.16
N LEU A 193 3.35 -0.70 -7.26
CA LEU A 193 2.09 -0.03 -7.60
C LEU A 193 2.30 1.24 -8.44
N HIS A 194 3.33 2.03 -8.13
CA HIS A 194 3.68 3.24 -8.85
C HIS A 194 4.06 2.93 -10.30
N LEU A 195 4.91 1.91 -10.51
CA LEU A 195 5.32 1.49 -11.86
C LEU A 195 4.19 0.82 -12.64
N THR A 196 3.25 0.18 -11.95
CA THR A 196 2.04 -0.37 -12.57
C THR A 196 1.11 0.75 -13.08
N ARG A 197 0.93 1.84 -12.32
CA ARG A 197 -0.01 2.94 -12.67
C ARG A 197 0.32 3.60 -14.01
N GLN A 198 1.61 3.81 -14.28
CA GLN A 198 2.01 4.50 -15.51
C GLN A 198 1.84 3.64 -16.76
N GLY A 199 1.79 2.32 -16.63
CA GLY A 199 1.40 1.45 -17.74
C GLY A 199 -0.09 1.56 -18.12
N ALA A 200 -0.94 2.13 -17.24
CA ALA A 200 -2.38 2.26 -17.46
C ALA A 200 -2.78 3.66 -17.99
N GLU A 201 -2.18 4.75 -17.50
CA GLU A 201 -2.51 6.12 -17.93
C GLU A 201 -2.19 6.39 -19.41
N VAL A 202 -1.24 5.67 -20.01
CA VAL A 202 -0.92 5.76 -21.46
C VAL A 202 -2.03 5.14 -22.34
N LEU A 203 -2.88 4.25 -21.79
CA LEU A 203 -3.91 3.55 -22.56
C LEU A 203 -5.17 4.38 -22.81
N ASP A 204 -5.43 5.42 -22.02
CA ASP A 204 -6.63 6.26 -22.13
C ASP A 204 -6.40 7.56 -22.92
N ALA A 205 -5.16 7.87 -23.30
CA ALA A 205 -4.82 9.09 -24.05
C ALA A 205 -4.96 8.94 -25.58
N ASP A 206 -5.27 7.73 -26.07
CA ASP A 206 -5.31 7.36 -27.49
C ASP A 206 -6.72 6.94 -27.97
N GLN A 207 -7.79 7.33 -27.26
CA GLN A 207 -9.19 7.17 -27.69
C GLN A 207 -9.85 8.48 -28.11
#